data_AF-A0A1F8P3W0-F1
#
_entry.id   AF-A0A1F8P3W0-F1
#
_cell.length_a   1.000
_cell.length_b   1.000
_cell.length_c   1.000
_cell.angle_alpha   90.00
_cell.angle_beta   90.00
_cell.angle_gamma   90.00
#
_symmetry.space_group_name_H-M   'P 1'
#
loop_
_entity.id
_entity.type
_entity.pdbx_description
1 polymer ?
#
loop_
_entity_poly.entity_id
_entity_poly.type
_entity_poly.pdbx_seq_one_letter_code
_entity_poly.pdbx_strand_id
1 'polypeptide(L)'
;MTEGGDFDRAERQQQVALAIRDRIMGFNMLPTLVVKAPTLYQQLKSGIKTNLIDPNAPPDQLVKQLQQVISLGLLAMEIDPSTIQKGVIGPPDMVILSILPTGAEVLKPVPDQIRRLRDEIFTSTSAITPSISVDDPLSAAVLEGARVAVLNGAGIEGLAGQTAQYLEGLGLNVVEVGNADRLDYARTLIIDYTGNPYTRQYLMDLSNLTESQILSQSDPGSDRDIALILGADWSLP
;
A
#
# COMPACT_ATOMS: atom_id res chain seq x y z
N MET A 1 0.59 26.52 23.28
CA MET A 1 0.16 25.31 22.56
C MET A 1 0.73 25.45 21.17
N THR A 2 1.62 24.55 20.74
CA THR A 2 2.27 24.68 19.43
C THR A 2 1.23 24.45 18.32
N GLU A 3 1.32 25.28 17.29
CA GLU A 3 0.46 25.29 16.10
C GLU A 3 0.45 23.92 15.37
N GLY A 4 1.43 23.04 15.65
CA GLY A 4 1.59 21.69 15.09
C GLY A 4 0.99 20.51 15.88
N GLY A 5 0.33 20.74 17.03
CA GLY A 5 -0.56 19.76 17.69
C GLY A 5 -0.16 18.27 17.65
N ASP A 6 -1.05 17.43 17.10
CA ASP A 6 -0.85 15.98 16.98
C ASP A 6 0.12 15.57 15.86
N PHE A 7 0.44 16.46 14.91
CA PHE A 7 1.44 16.19 13.87
C PHE A 7 2.85 16.23 14.45
N ASP A 8 3.15 17.21 15.30
CA ASP A 8 4.40 17.24 16.08
C ASP A 8 4.54 15.99 16.97
N ARG A 9 3.41 15.43 17.43
CA ARG A 9 3.39 14.20 18.22
C ARG A 9 3.81 13.00 17.37
N ALA A 10 3.35 12.90 16.13
CA ALA A 10 3.74 11.84 15.22
C ALA A 10 5.27 11.85 14.97
N GLU A 11 5.86 13.03 14.76
CA GLU A 11 7.32 13.15 14.62
C GLU A 11 8.07 12.70 15.87
N ARG A 12 7.60 13.11 17.06
CA ARG A 12 8.18 12.67 18.34
C ARG A 12 8.05 11.16 18.54
N GLN A 13 6.95 10.54 18.10
CA GLN A 13 6.80 9.08 18.17
C GLN A 13 7.83 8.36 17.30
N GLN A 14 8.13 8.88 16.11
CA GLN A 14 9.21 8.34 15.26
C GLN A 14 10.58 8.49 15.94
N GLN A 15 10.84 9.62 16.60
CA GLN A 15 12.08 9.83 17.36
C GLN A 15 12.21 8.83 18.51
N VAL A 16 11.13 8.52 19.22
CA VAL A 16 11.15 7.49 20.29
C VAL A 16 11.51 6.12 19.73
N ALA A 17 10.94 5.74 18.58
CA ALA A 17 11.27 4.46 17.94
C ALA A 17 12.76 4.37 17.55
N LEU A 18 13.31 5.44 16.96
CA LEU A 18 14.74 5.50 16.62
C LEU A 18 15.63 5.52 17.86
N ALA A 19 15.23 6.22 18.92
CA ALA A 19 15.98 6.24 20.18
C ALA A 19 16.04 4.86 20.85
N ILE A 20 14.99 4.04 20.73
CA ILE A 20 15.01 2.65 21.19
C ILE A 20 16.06 1.86 20.41
N ARG A 21 16.07 1.98 19.07
CA ARG A 21 17.09 1.36 18.21
C ARG A 21 18.50 1.80 18.62
N ASP A 22 18.72 3.10 18.79
CA ASP A 22 20.03 3.64 19.15
C ASP A 22 20.48 3.18 20.55
N ARG A 23 19.55 3.02 21.49
CA ARG A 23 19.83 2.44 22.80
C ARG A 23 20.27 0.98 22.70
N ILE A 24 19.65 0.20 21.81
CA ILE A 24 20.04 -1.21 21.61
C ILE A 24 21.45 -1.29 21.04
N MET A 25 21.77 -0.44 20.05
CA MET A 25 23.07 -0.41 19.39
C MET A 25 24.18 0.16 20.27
N GLY A 26 23.95 1.33 20.89
CA GLY A 26 24.96 2.05 21.67
C GLY A 26 25.41 1.34 22.94
N PHE A 27 24.61 0.41 23.47
CA PHE A 27 24.95 -0.39 24.66
C PHE A 27 25.31 -1.84 24.35
N ASN A 28 25.47 -2.18 23.06
CA ASN A 28 25.71 -3.55 22.60
C ASN A 28 24.71 -4.55 23.24
N MET A 29 23.43 -4.16 23.31
CA MET A 29 22.42 -4.95 24.00
C MET A 29 21.96 -6.18 23.20
N LEU A 30 22.31 -6.26 21.92
CA LEU A 30 21.84 -7.30 21.02
C LEU A 30 22.05 -8.72 21.56
N PRO A 31 23.25 -9.13 22.03
CA PRO A 31 23.43 -10.47 22.59
C PRO A 31 22.52 -10.72 23.80
N THR A 32 22.35 -9.72 24.66
CA THR A 32 21.51 -9.81 25.86
C THR A 32 20.03 -9.96 25.48
N LEU A 33 19.56 -9.19 24.50
CA LEU A 33 18.17 -9.22 24.05
C LEU A 33 17.83 -10.53 23.34
N VAL A 34 18.74 -11.07 22.53
CA VAL A 34 18.57 -12.38 21.88
C VAL A 34 18.41 -13.48 22.94
N VAL A 35 19.28 -13.50 23.96
CA VAL A 35 19.19 -14.49 25.05
C VAL A 35 17.91 -14.33 25.87
N LYS A 36 17.46 -13.09 26.11
CA LYS A 36 16.26 -12.80 26.91
C LYS A 36 14.96 -12.80 26.12
N ALA A 37 15.00 -12.94 24.79
CA ALA A 37 13.82 -12.81 23.92
C ALA A 37 12.64 -13.70 24.35
N PRO A 38 12.83 -14.99 24.73
CA PRO A 38 11.71 -15.81 25.20
C PRO A 38 11.03 -15.26 26.46
N THR A 39 11.81 -14.81 27.44
CA THR A 39 11.29 -14.23 28.68
C THR A 39 10.60 -12.90 28.44
N LEU A 40 11.19 -12.03 27.61
CA LEU A 40 10.61 -10.74 27.24
C LEU A 40 9.28 -10.93 26.53
N TYR A 41 9.18 -11.87 25.59
CA TYR A 41 7.92 -12.18 24.92
C TYR A 41 6.85 -12.61 25.92
N GLN A 42 7.16 -13.52 26.85
CA GLN A 42 6.19 -13.96 27.86
C GLN A 42 5.68 -12.83 28.76
N GLN A 43 6.51 -11.83 29.05
CA GLN A 43 6.13 -10.67 29.85
C GLN A 43 5.32 -9.64 29.07
N LEU A 44 5.61 -9.45 27.79
CA LEU A 44 5.01 -8.41 26.96
C LEU A 44 3.78 -8.86 26.19
N LYS A 45 3.58 -10.17 25.98
CA LYS A 45 2.49 -10.71 25.13
C LYS A 45 1.08 -10.29 25.55
N SER A 46 0.86 -9.97 26.81
CA SER A 46 -0.45 -9.49 27.28
C SER A 46 -0.72 -8.02 26.93
N GLY A 47 0.34 -7.22 26.76
CA GLY A 47 0.26 -5.79 26.46
C GLY A 47 0.50 -5.45 24.99
N ILE A 48 1.12 -6.34 24.22
CA ILE A 48 1.45 -6.12 22.81
C ILE A 48 0.69 -7.12 21.95
N LYS A 49 -0.23 -6.62 21.11
CA LYS A 49 -0.88 -7.41 20.06
C LYS A 49 -0.08 -7.30 18.77
N THR A 50 0.37 -8.44 18.25
CA THR A 50 1.15 -8.51 17.01
C THR A 50 0.76 -9.76 16.23
N ASN A 51 0.87 -9.71 14.90
CA ASN A 51 0.76 -10.87 14.01
C ASN A 51 2.12 -11.51 13.69
N LEU A 52 3.21 -10.96 14.21
CA LEU A 52 4.55 -11.55 14.03
C LEU A 52 4.72 -12.85 14.82
N ILE A 53 3.94 -13.02 15.89
CA ILE A 53 3.92 -14.22 16.72
C ILE A 53 2.47 -14.55 17.06
N ASP A 54 2.03 -15.75 16.72
CA ASP A 54 0.73 -16.27 17.15
C ASP A 54 0.89 -16.89 18.56
N PRO A 55 0.24 -16.33 19.59
CA PRO A 55 0.34 -16.83 20.96
C PRO A 55 -0.25 -18.24 21.14
N ASN A 56 -1.07 -18.71 20.19
CA ASN A 56 -1.70 -20.03 20.22
C ASN A 56 -0.98 -21.04 19.32
N ALA A 57 0.11 -20.66 18.66
CA ALA A 57 0.89 -21.56 17.81
C ALA A 57 1.45 -22.73 18.62
N PRO A 58 1.58 -23.93 18.00
CA PRO A 58 2.23 -25.06 18.65
C PRO A 58 3.70 -24.73 18.98
N PRO A 59 4.29 -25.38 20.00
CA PRO A 59 5.61 -24.99 20.54
C PRO A 59 6.73 -24.92 19.50
N ASP A 60 6.73 -25.80 18.50
CA ASP A 60 7.71 -25.82 17.42
C ASP A 60 7.58 -24.62 16.47
N GLN A 61 6.35 -24.16 16.20
CA GLN A 61 6.10 -22.97 15.39
C GLN A 61 6.40 -21.69 16.16
N LEU A 62 6.09 -21.65 17.46
CA LEU A 62 6.39 -20.49 18.30
C LEU A 62 7.90 -20.19 18.31
N VAL A 63 8.74 -21.23 18.38
CA VAL A 63 10.20 -21.08 18.29
C VAL A 63 10.61 -20.47 16.94
N LYS A 64 10.04 -20.95 15.83
CA LYS A 64 10.34 -20.42 14.48
C LYS A 64 9.93 -18.97 14.32
N GLN A 65 8.73 -18.60 14.79
CA GLN A 65 8.24 -17.22 14.74
C GLN A 65 9.11 -16.29 15.59
N LEU A 66 9.52 -16.72 16.80
CA LEU A 66 10.43 -15.95 17.64
C LEU A 66 11.80 -15.77 16.97
N GLN A 67 12.33 -16.81 16.32
CA GLN A 67 13.55 -16.71 15.52
C GLN A 67 13.39 -15.71 14.37
N GLN A 68 12.26 -15.71 13.67
CA GLN A 68 11.97 -14.76 12.60
C GLN A 68 11.95 -13.31 13.12
N VAL A 69 11.32 -13.05 14.27
CA VAL A 69 11.31 -11.72 14.90
C VAL A 69 12.72 -11.29 15.30
N ILE A 70 13.54 -12.19 15.84
CA ILE A 70 14.94 -11.91 16.17
C ILE A 70 15.72 -11.56 14.90
N SER A 71 15.61 -12.37 13.85
CA SER A 71 16.26 -12.12 12.56
C SER A 71 15.85 -10.78 11.96
N LEU A 72 14.55 -10.46 11.98
CA LEU A 72 14.03 -9.16 11.54
C LEU A 72 14.62 -8.01 12.35
N GLY A 73 14.71 -8.17 13.68
CA GLY A 73 15.35 -7.20 14.56
C GLY A 73 16.82 -6.99 14.23
N LEU A 74 17.58 -8.05 13.93
CA LEU A 74 18.98 -7.96 13.52
C LEU A 74 19.13 -7.24 12.19
N LEU A 75 18.32 -7.59 11.18
CA LEU A 75 18.27 -6.89 9.89
C LEU A 75 18.00 -5.39 10.08
N ALA A 76 17.04 -5.03 10.93
CA ALA A 76 16.72 -3.63 11.22
C ALA A 76 17.89 -2.85 11.88
N MET A 77 18.79 -3.55 12.57
CA MET A 77 19.98 -2.92 13.16
C MET A 77 21.10 -2.67 12.14
N GLU A 78 21.13 -3.42 11.04
CA GLU A 78 22.12 -3.23 9.96
C GLU A 78 21.83 -2.00 9.08
N ILE A 79 20.58 -1.51 9.08
CA ILE A 79 20.18 -0.34 8.30
C ILE A 79 20.83 0.93 8.86
N ASP A 80 21.50 1.70 8.02
CA ASP A 80 22.02 3.02 8.39
C ASP A 80 20.84 3.96 8.75
N PRO A 81 20.79 4.54 9.97
CA PRO A 81 19.67 5.40 10.35
C PRO A 81 19.53 6.66 9.49
N SER A 82 20.59 7.10 8.79
CA SER A 82 20.53 8.22 7.85
C SER A 82 19.81 7.89 6.54
N THR A 83 19.64 6.60 6.21
CA THR A 83 18.92 6.15 5.00
C THR A 83 17.45 5.83 5.28
N ILE A 84 17.02 5.86 6.55
CA ILE A 84 15.63 5.64 6.93
C ILE A 84 14.78 6.85 6.52
N GLN A 85 14.01 6.66 5.45
CA GLN A 85 13.00 7.62 5.03
C GLN A 85 11.81 7.62 6.00
N LYS A 86 11.27 8.80 6.27
CA LYS A 86 10.15 9.02 7.20
C LYS A 86 9.20 10.03 6.60
N GLY A 87 7.91 9.87 6.89
CA GLY A 87 6.87 10.81 6.49
C GLY A 87 5.84 11.00 7.59
N VAL A 88 5.23 12.18 7.62
CA VAL A 88 4.05 12.47 8.43
C VAL A 88 2.98 13.02 7.51
N ILE A 89 1.79 12.41 7.54
CA ILE A 89 0.62 12.92 6.83
C ILE A 89 0.06 14.07 7.65
N GLY A 90 0.26 15.31 7.20
CA GLY A 90 -0.07 16.52 7.95
C GLY A 90 -0.37 17.74 7.09
N PRO A 91 -0.88 18.82 7.71
CA PRO A 91 -1.16 20.09 7.04
C PRO A 91 0.16 20.80 6.66
N PRO A 92 0.12 21.79 5.75
CA PRO A 92 -1.07 22.29 5.05
C PRO A 92 -1.45 21.45 3.82
N ASP A 93 -0.52 20.61 3.36
CA ASP A 93 -0.59 20.05 2.02
C ASP A 93 -1.33 18.71 1.95
N MET A 94 -1.19 17.84 2.96
CA MET A 94 -1.75 16.48 2.90
C MET A 94 -3.08 16.33 3.61
N VAL A 95 -3.42 17.25 4.52
CA VAL A 95 -4.72 17.29 5.18
C VAL A 95 -5.22 18.73 5.35
N ILE A 96 -6.52 18.91 5.17
CA ILE A 96 -7.24 20.17 5.38
C ILE A 96 -8.03 20.04 6.68
N LEU A 97 -7.81 20.96 7.60
CA LEU A 97 -8.58 21.07 8.83
C LEU A 97 -10.00 21.56 8.49
N SER A 98 -11.02 20.76 8.86
CA SER A 98 -12.42 21.07 8.58
C SER A 98 -13.28 20.81 9.80
N ILE A 99 -14.38 21.54 9.94
CA ILE A 99 -15.40 21.31 10.97
C ILE A 99 -16.64 20.78 10.27
N LEU A 100 -17.13 19.61 10.70
CA LEU A 100 -18.38 19.04 10.21
C LEU A 100 -19.58 19.88 10.67
N PRO A 101 -20.75 19.79 10.01
CA PRO A 101 -21.98 20.42 10.50
C PRO A 101 -22.38 20.01 11.93
N THR A 102 -21.87 18.86 12.40
CA THR A 102 -22.05 18.35 13.77
C THR A 102 -21.16 19.05 14.81
N GLY A 103 -20.24 19.93 14.38
CA GLY A 103 -19.26 20.60 15.23
C GLY A 103 -17.97 19.78 15.47
N ALA A 104 -17.87 18.58 14.90
CA ALA A 104 -16.66 17.76 15.02
C ALA A 104 -15.52 18.28 14.13
N GLU A 105 -14.33 18.43 14.69
CA GLU A 105 -13.10 18.73 13.95
C GLU A 105 -12.59 17.47 13.26
N VAL A 106 -12.33 17.56 11.95
CA VAL A 106 -11.86 16.46 11.12
C VAL A 106 -10.72 16.88 10.22
N LEU A 107 -9.89 15.90 9.87
CA LEU A 107 -8.84 16.03 8.87
C LEU A 107 -9.37 15.50 7.55
N LYS A 108 -9.59 16.39 6.57
CA LYS A 108 -9.93 15.99 5.21
C LYS A 108 -8.63 15.67 4.46
N PRO A 109 -8.39 14.42 4.03
CA PRO A 109 -7.17 14.08 3.30
C PRO A 109 -7.12 14.77 1.93
N VAL A 110 -5.91 15.04 1.47
CA VAL A 110 -5.59 15.43 0.09
C VAL A 110 -4.87 14.24 -0.57
N PRO A 111 -5.61 13.33 -1.24
CA PRO A 111 -5.08 12.02 -1.63
C PRO A 111 -3.84 12.08 -2.51
N ASP A 112 -3.78 13.03 -3.45
CA ASP A 112 -2.64 13.16 -4.36
C ASP A 112 -1.35 13.50 -3.62
N GLN A 113 -1.44 14.34 -2.57
CA GLN A 113 -0.29 14.73 -1.76
C GLN A 113 0.19 13.58 -0.89
N ILE A 114 -0.74 12.78 -0.35
CA ILE A 114 -0.43 11.57 0.41
C ILE A 114 0.21 10.51 -0.49
N ARG A 115 -0.26 10.36 -1.74
CA ARG A 115 0.33 9.44 -2.73
C ARG A 115 1.77 9.82 -3.04
N ARG A 116 2.08 11.12 -3.20
CA ARG A 116 3.48 11.55 -3.40
C ARG A 116 4.39 11.12 -2.26
N LEU A 117 3.96 11.30 -1.01
CA LEU A 117 4.72 10.87 0.16
C LEU A 117 4.87 9.34 0.22
N ARG A 118 3.78 8.61 -0.04
CA ARG A 118 3.81 7.14 -0.14
C ARG A 118 4.83 6.72 -1.20
N ASP A 119 4.79 7.32 -2.37
CA ASP A 119 5.63 6.93 -3.49
C ASP A 119 7.10 7.26 -3.21
N GLU A 120 7.41 8.40 -2.59
CA GLU A 120 8.76 8.72 -2.11
C GLU A 120 9.32 7.62 -1.19
N ILE A 121 8.53 7.22 -0.19
CA ILE A 121 8.91 6.23 0.83
C ILE A 121 8.99 4.80 0.26
N PHE A 122 8.09 4.43 -0.64
CA PHE A 122 7.88 3.02 -1.04
C PHE A 122 8.24 2.70 -2.50
N THR A 123 8.55 3.68 -3.36
CA THR A 123 8.93 3.43 -4.78
C THR A 123 10.41 3.70 -5.09
N SER A 124 11.12 4.46 -4.25
CA SER A 124 12.59 4.62 -4.34
C SER A 124 13.37 3.31 -4.14
N THR A 125 12.69 2.29 -3.61
CA THR A 125 13.13 0.90 -3.57
C THR A 125 12.10 0.07 -4.33
N SER A 126 12.41 -0.39 -5.56
CA SER A 126 11.61 -1.42 -6.27
C SER A 126 11.37 -2.71 -5.46
N ALA A 127 11.83 -2.78 -4.21
CA ALA A 127 11.74 -3.91 -3.30
C ALA A 127 10.72 -3.72 -2.15
N ILE A 128 10.12 -2.53 -1.95
CA ILE A 128 9.22 -2.29 -0.80
C ILE A 128 7.95 -1.49 -1.17
N THR A 129 7.28 -1.78 -2.28
CA THR A 129 5.81 -1.92 -2.20
C THR A 129 5.54 -3.11 -1.27
N PRO A 130 4.50 -3.16 -0.40
CA PRO A 130 4.24 -4.30 0.51
C PRO A 130 4.78 -5.59 -0.09
N SER A 131 5.88 -6.10 0.48
CA SER A 131 6.56 -7.26 -0.08
C SER A 131 5.70 -8.49 0.25
N ILE A 132 4.54 -8.58 -0.39
CA ILE A 132 4.07 -9.85 -0.83
C ILE A 132 5.15 -10.23 -1.84
N SER A 133 5.99 -11.19 -1.45
CA SER A 133 6.84 -11.89 -2.39
C SER A 133 5.87 -12.58 -3.36
N VAL A 134 5.47 -11.85 -4.38
CA VAL A 134 4.86 -12.43 -5.55
C VAL A 134 5.92 -12.26 -6.60
N ASP A 135 6.64 -13.34 -6.88
CA ASP A 135 7.55 -13.43 -8.02
C ASP A 135 6.83 -13.17 -9.37
N ASP A 136 5.52 -12.87 -9.33
CA ASP A 136 4.59 -12.64 -10.42
C ASP A 136 3.68 -11.41 -10.12
N PRO A 137 3.72 -10.33 -10.92
CA PRO A 137 2.86 -9.15 -10.76
C PRO A 137 1.36 -9.45 -10.71
N LEU A 138 0.89 -10.52 -11.37
CA LEU A 138 -0.52 -10.89 -11.37
C LEU A 138 -1.00 -11.28 -9.96
N SER A 139 -0.28 -12.13 -9.24
CA SER A 139 -0.78 -12.57 -7.93
C SER A 139 -0.75 -11.45 -6.87
N ALA A 140 0.09 -10.42 -7.05
CA ALA A 140 0.04 -9.21 -6.23
C ALA A 140 -1.23 -8.39 -6.50
N ALA A 141 -1.59 -8.22 -7.78
CA ALA A 141 -2.83 -7.55 -8.17
C ALA A 141 -4.09 -8.31 -7.70
N VAL A 142 -4.07 -9.65 -7.72
CA VAL A 142 -5.16 -10.49 -7.19
C VAL A 142 -5.29 -10.33 -5.68
N LEU A 143 -4.17 -10.31 -4.93
CA LEU A 143 -4.23 -10.15 -3.47
C LEU A 143 -4.64 -8.73 -3.07
N GLU A 144 -4.24 -7.72 -3.85
CA GLU A 144 -4.72 -6.34 -3.67
C GLU A 144 -6.24 -6.23 -3.83
N GLY A 145 -6.84 -7.08 -4.67
CA GLY A 145 -8.29 -7.27 -4.73
C GLY A 145 -9.07 -6.04 -5.22
N ALA A 146 -8.42 -5.15 -5.97
CA ALA A 146 -9.02 -3.91 -6.47
C ALA A 146 -10.29 -4.19 -7.29
N ARG A 147 -11.34 -3.41 -7.07
CA ARG A 147 -12.59 -3.46 -7.85
C ARG A 147 -12.38 -2.82 -9.22
N VAL A 148 -12.23 -3.65 -10.25
CA VAL A 148 -11.92 -3.20 -11.62
C VAL A 148 -13.20 -3.03 -12.44
N ALA A 149 -13.35 -1.89 -13.10
CA ALA A 149 -14.34 -1.66 -14.15
C ALA A 149 -13.68 -1.79 -15.53
N VAL A 150 -14.28 -2.54 -16.44
CA VAL A 150 -13.80 -2.72 -17.82
C VAL A 150 -14.77 -2.01 -18.77
N LEU A 151 -14.31 -0.92 -19.40
CA LEU A 151 -15.15 -0.02 -20.18
C LEU A 151 -14.72 -0.01 -21.64
N ASN A 152 -15.67 -0.23 -22.56
CA ASN A 152 -15.43 -0.15 -23.99
C ASN A 152 -15.37 1.31 -24.46
N GLY A 153 -14.19 1.80 -24.79
CA GLY A 153 -13.97 3.10 -25.41
C GLY A 153 -13.73 3.06 -26.91
N ALA A 154 -13.55 1.88 -27.51
CA ALA A 154 -13.23 1.69 -28.92
C ALA A 154 -14.46 1.57 -29.83
N GLY A 155 -15.65 1.35 -29.24
CA GLY A 155 -16.88 1.08 -30.00
C GLY A 155 -16.91 -0.31 -30.66
N ILE A 156 -15.97 -1.19 -30.31
CA ILE A 156 -15.88 -2.56 -30.83
C ILE A 156 -16.81 -3.47 -30.02
N GLU A 157 -17.78 -4.09 -30.67
CA GLU A 157 -18.76 -4.96 -30.00
C GLU A 157 -18.06 -6.13 -29.29
N GLY A 158 -18.43 -6.36 -28.03
CA GLY A 158 -17.91 -7.47 -27.22
C GLY A 158 -16.53 -7.28 -26.61
N LEU A 159 -15.80 -6.20 -26.93
CA LEU A 159 -14.42 -5.98 -26.48
C LEU A 159 -14.28 -5.97 -24.95
N ALA A 160 -15.11 -5.17 -24.26
CA ALA A 160 -15.10 -5.09 -22.80
C ALA A 160 -15.52 -6.40 -22.14
N GLY A 161 -16.50 -7.11 -22.72
CA GLY A 161 -16.95 -8.41 -22.19
C GLY A 161 -15.87 -9.48 -22.28
N GLN A 162 -15.19 -9.60 -23.42
CA GLN A 162 -14.10 -10.57 -23.59
C GLN A 162 -12.90 -10.23 -22.69
N THR A 163 -12.60 -8.94 -22.54
CA THR A 163 -11.52 -8.48 -21.65
C THR A 163 -11.85 -8.72 -20.19
N ALA A 164 -13.09 -8.47 -19.77
CA ALA A 164 -13.53 -8.80 -18.42
C ALA A 164 -13.40 -10.29 -18.12
N GLN A 165 -13.86 -11.16 -19.01
CA GLN A 165 -13.72 -12.62 -18.86
C GLN A 165 -12.26 -13.06 -18.75
N TYR A 166 -11.36 -12.44 -19.52
CA TYR A 166 -9.93 -12.70 -19.43
C TYR A 166 -9.37 -12.30 -18.06
N LEU A 167 -9.65 -11.08 -17.58
CA LEU A 167 -9.17 -10.60 -16.27
C LEU A 167 -9.76 -11.39 -15.09
N GLU A 168 -11.04 -11.76 -15.17
CA GLU A 168 -11.69 -12.65 -14.19
C GLU A 168 -11.04 -14.04 -14.18
N GLY A 169 -10.69 -14.58 -15.35
CA GLY A 169 -9.97 -15.85 -15.49
C GLY A 169 -8.58 -15.84 -14.85
N LEU A 170 -7.97 -14.67 -14.71
CA LEU A 170 -6.71 -14.44 -14.01
C LEU A 170 -6.90 -14.21 -12.50
N GLY A 171 -8.14 -14.16 -12.01
CA GLY A 171 -8.48 -13.98 -10.59
C GLY A 171 -8.65 -12.53 -10.15
N LEU A 172 -8.65 -11.55 -11.08
CA LEU A 172 -8.93 -10.16 -10.74
C LEU A 172 -10.42 -9.95 -10.46
N ASN A 173 -10.71 -8.99 -9.58
CA ASN A 173 -12.07 -8.67 -9.15
C ASN A 173 -12.72 -7.63 -10.10
N VAL A 174 -13.31 -8.11 -11.20
CA VAL A 174 -14.08 -7.25 -12.11
C VAL A 174 -15.49 -7.04 -11.57
N VAL A 175 -15.85 -5.79 -11.31
CA VAL A 175 -17.15 -5.41 -10.70
C VAL A 175 -18.09 -4.74 -11.68
N GLU A 176 -17.59 -4.26 -12.82
CA GLU A 176 -18.38 -3.52 -13.82
C GLU A 176 -17.85 -3.81 -15.22
N VAL A 177 -18.77 -4.05 -16.16
CA VAL A 177 -18.48 -4.18 -17.59
C VAL A 177 -19.48 -3.31 -18.34
N GLY A 178 -18.98 -2.40 -19.19
CA GLY A 178 -19.85 -1.44 -19.86
C GLY A 178 -19.17 -0.68 -20.99
N ASN A 179 -19.80 0.44 -21.37
CA ASN A 179 -19.23 1.40 -22.31
C ASN A 179 -18.58 2.55 -21.54
N ALA A 180 -17.51 3.11 -22.11
CA ALA A 180 -16.96 4.37 -21.62
C ALA A 180 -17.88 5.55 -21.97
N ASP A 181 -17.52 6.74 -21.49
CA ASP A 181 -18.24 7.99 -21.79
C ASP A 181 -18.24 8.37 -23.27
N ARG A 182 -17.25 7.87 -24.02
CA ARG A 182 -17.18 7.95 -25.49
C ARG A 182 -16.72 6.62 -26.08
N LEU A 183 -16.97 6.45 -27.38
CA LEU A 183 -16.67 5.22 -28.12
C LEU A 183 -15.59 5.43 -29.21
N ASP A 184 -14.86 6.55 -29.17
CA ASP A 184 -13.83 6.94 -30.14
C ASP A 184 -12.44 7.08 -29.50
N TYR A 185 -12.20 6.42 -28.36
CA TYR A 185 -10.89 6.41 -27.72
C TYR A 185 -9.86 5.71 -28.61
N ALA A 186 -8.90 6.49 -29.13
CA ALA A 186 -7.80 5.94 -29.91
C ALA A 186 -6.79 5.16 -29.06
N ARG A 187 -6.72 5.44 -27.75
CA ARG A 187 -5.77 4.82 -26.81
C ARG A 187 -6.45 4.30 -25.56
N THR A 188 -5.93 3.19 -25.05
CA THR A 188 -6.34 2.58 -23.80
C THR A 188 -5.83 3.43 -22.63
N LEU A 189 -6.67 3.58 -21.61
CA LEU A 189 -6.40 4.41 -20.43
C LEU A 189 -6.76 3.67 -19.15
N ILE A 190 -6.04 3.98 -18.08
CA ILE A 190 -6.37 3.55 -16.72
C ILE A 190 -6.79 4.79 -15.93
N ILE A 191 -7.95 4.73 -15.26
CA ILE A 191 -8.35 5.71 -14.26
C ILE A 191 -8.22 5.04 -12.88
N ASP A 192 -7.36 5.57 -12.03
CA ASP A 192 -7.12 5.07 -10.67
C ASP A 192 -7.79 6.00 -9.64
N TYR A 193 -8.79 5.48 -8.92
CA TYR A 193 -9.60 6.26 -7.99
C TYR A 193 -9.05 6.22 -6.57
N THR A 194 -8.65 5.04 -6.12
CA THR A 194 -8.32 4.72 -4.72
C THR A 194 -6.84 4.54 -4.46
N GLY A 195 -6.01 4.38 -5.50
CA GLY A 195 -4.56 4.25 -5.40
C GLY A 195 -4.10 2.82 -5.18
N ASN A 196 -4.48 1.92 -6.11
CA ASN A 196 -4.19 0.48 -6.11
C ASN A 196 -2.96 0.16 -7.00
N PRO A 197 -1.72 0.29 -6.46
CA PRO A 197 -0.49 0.22 -7.26
C PRO A 197 -0.27 -1.13 -7.95
N TYR A 198 -0.68 -2.26 -7.38
CA TYR A 198 -0.38 -3.56 -7.97
C TYR A 198 -1.28 -3.88 -9.15
N THR A 199 -2.59 -3.71 -9.00
CA THR A 199 -3.54 -3.86 -10.09
C THR A 199 -3.26 -2.84 -11.19
N ARG A 200 -2.92 -1.59 -10.84
CA ARG A 200 -2.47 -0.60 -11.82
C ARG A 200 -1.26 -1.08 -12.61
N GLN A 201 -0.18 -1.47 -11.92
CA GLN A 201 1.06 -1.90 -12.57
C GLN A 201 0.83 -3.12 -13.45
N TYR A 202 0.10 -4.11 -12.95
CA TYR A 202 -0.25 -5.30 -13.72
C TYR A 202 -0.98 -4.97 -15.01
N LEU A 203 -1.99 -4.09 -14.96
CA LEU A 203 -2.73 -3.66 -16.15
C LEU A 203 -1.89 -2.83 -17.11
N MET A 204 -0.92 -2.05 -16.62
CA MET A 204 0.05 -1.36 -17.47
C MET A 204 0.91 -2.37 -18.24
N ASP A 205 1.47 -3.35 -17.54
CA ASP A 205 2.36 -4.36 -18.12
C ASP A 205 1.62 -5.23 -19.14
N LEU A 206 0.37 -5.62 -18.83
CA LEU A 206 -0.49 -6.41 -19.70
C LEU A 206 -0.70 -5.77 -21.07
N SER A 207 -0.74 -4.43 -21.10
CA SER A 207 -1.18 -3.66 -22.27
C SER A 207 -0.10 -2.72 -22.80
N ASN A 208 1.14 -2.89 -22.31
CA ASN A 208 2.29 -2.02 -22.60
C ASN A 208 1.95 -0.52 -22.49
N LEU A 209 1.15 -0.14 -21.49
CA LEU A 209 0.75 1.26 -21.29
C LEU A 209 1.90 2.06 -20.72
N THR A 210 1.94 3.34 -21.09
CA THR A 210 2.85 4.31 -20.48
C THR A 210 2.17 5.04 -19.32
N GLU A 211 2.97 5.60 -18.41
CA GLU A 211 2.47 6.46 -17.31
C GLU A 211 1.56 7.60 -17.78
N SER A 212 1.75 8.09 -19.01
CA SER A 212 0.90 9.14 -19.60
C SER A 212 -0.55 8.71 -19.87
N GLN A 213 -0.83 7.41 -19.82
CA GLN A 213 -2.15 6.81 -20.03
C GLN A 213 -2.88 6.52 -18.71
N ILE A 214 -2.33 7.01 -17.60
CA ILE A 214 -2.89 6.82 -16.26
C ILE A 214 -3.37 8.14 -15.73
N LEU A 215 -4.65 8.18 -15.38
CA LEU A 215 -5.30 9.34 -14.82
C LEU A 215 -5.68 9.00 -13.37
N SER A 216 -5.08 9.69 -12.42
CA SER A 216 -5.53 9.60 -11.03
C SER A 216 -6.69 10.57 -10.82
N GLN A 217 -7.83 10.06 -10.36
CA GLN A 217 -9.02 10.86 -10.08
C GLN A 217 -9.59 10.47 -8.72
N SER A 218 -9.54 11.34 -7.72
CA SER A 218 -10.10 10.99 -6.41
C SER A 218 -11.63 11.11 -6.39
N ASP A 219 -12.31 9.96 -6.36
CA ASP A 219 -13.73 9.86 -6.04
C ASP A 219 -13.96 8.88 -4.87
N PRO A 220 -14.09 9.40 -3.63
CA PRO A 220 -14.31 8.60 -2.43
C PRO A 220 -15.64 7.81 -2.43
N GLY A 221 -16.59 8.17 -3.29
CA GLY A 221 -17.90 7.50 -3.39
C GLY A 221 -17.96 6.43 -4.49
N SER A 222 -16.85 6.18 -5.19
CA SER A 222 -16.82 5.26 -6.33
C SER A 222 -17.00 3.80 -5.89
N ASP A 223 -17.91 3.10 -6.57
CA ASP A 223 -18.10 1.64 -6.42
C ASP A 223 -16.98 0.82 -7.09
N ARG A 224 -16.04 1.50 -7.74
CA ARG A 224 -14.86 0.94 -8.42
C ARG A 224 -13.58 1.63 -7.96
N ASP A 225 -12.50 0.87 -7.94
CA ASP A 225 -11.18 1.32 -7.51
C ASP A 225 -10.32 1.73 -8.71
N ILE A 226 -10.45 0.98 -9.82
CA ILE A 226 -9.79 1.24 -11.10
C ILE A 226 -10.81 1.10 -12.24
N ALA A 227 -10.74 1.97 -13.25
CA ALA A 227 -11.41 1.77 -14.54
C ALA A 227 -10.39 1.61 -15.66
N LEU A 228 -10.47 0.49 -16.39
CA LEU A 228 -9.73 0.22 -17.61
C LEU A 228 -10.61 0.59 -18.82
N ILE A 229 -10.27 1.69 -19.49
CA ILE A 229 -10.96 2.14 -20.71
C ILE A 229 -10.21 1.60 -21.91
N LEU A 230 -10.84 0.70 -22.65
CA LEU A 230 -10.26 0.02 -23.81
C LEU A 230 -10.36 0.91 -25.04
N GLY A 231 -9.22 1.34 -25.57
CA GLY A 231 -9.14 2.10 -26.82
C GLY A 231 -9.03 1.21 -28.04
N ALA A 232 -9.02 1.82 -29.23
CA ALA A 232 -8.83 1.12 -30.51
C ALA A 232 -7.46 0.43 -30.63
N ASP A 233 -6.50 0.77 -29.77
CA ASP A 233 -5.20 0.13 -29.63
C ASP A 233 -5.22 -1.14 -28.77
N TRP A 234 -6.35 -1.45 -28.11
CA TRP A 234 -6.48 -2.63 -27.27
C TRP A 234 -6.57 -3.91 -28.10
N SER A 235 -5.77 -4.90 -27.71
CA SER A 235 -5.90 -6.27 -28.17
C SER A 235 -5.74 -7.21 -26.98
N LEU A 236 -6.56 -8.26 -26.93
CA LEU A 236 -6.38 -9.31 -25.93
C LEU A 236 -5.04 -10.02 -26.13
N PRO A 237 -4.28 -10.29 -25.05
CA PRO A 237 -3.06 -11.08 -25.09
C PRO A 237 -3.27 -12.53 -25.55
#